data_AF-A0A2N2ZFS8-F1
#
_entry.id   AF-A0A2N2ZFS8-F1
#
_cell.length_a   1.000
_cell.length_b   1.000
_cell.length_c   1.000
_cell.angle_alpha   90.00
_cell.angle_beta   90.00
_cell.angle_gamma   90.00
#
_symmetry.space_group_name_H-M   'P 1'
#
loop_
_entity.id
_entity.type
_entity.pdbx_description
1 polymer ?
#
loop_
_entity_poly.entity_id
_entity_poly.type
_entity_poly.pdbx_seq_one_letter_code
_entity_poly.pdbx_strand_id
1 'polypeptide(L)'
;MDSLNINIVKNPHALAYKNVVLQLNSDVEFGLEKTQVAERNAQFGKNEIPTKKPKTKWRIFIQQFLNAIIYILAAAAMLSFLFKDWL
;
A
#
# COMPACT_ATOMS: atom_id res chain seq x y z
N MET A 1 -29.60 16.17 7.55
CA MET A 1 -28.35 15.38 7.48
C MET A 1 -28.42 14.58 6.20
N ASP A 2 -28.18 15.26 5.08
CA ASP A 2 -28.25 14.64 3.77
C ASP A 2 -26.92 13.94 3.52
N SER A 3 -26.94 12.61 3.59
CA SER A 3 -25.82 11.77 3.17
C SER A 3 -25.36 12.20 1.79
N LEU A 4 -24.20 12.88 1.72
CA LEU A 4 -23.59 13.34 0.49
C LEU A 4 -23.29 12.13 -0.41
N ASN A 5 -24.20 11.89 -1.36
CA ASN A 5 -24.05 10.86 -2.39
C ASN A 5 -23.14 11.41 -3.51
N ILE A 6 -21.87 11.67 -3.18
CA ILE A 6 -20.87 12.14 -4.15
C ILE A 6 -20.49 10.97 -5.05
N ASN A 7 -21.11 10.93 -6.23
CA ASN A 7 -20.73 9.99 -7.28
C ASN A 7 -19.46 10.45 -7.99
N ILE A 8 -18.57 9.51 -8.31
CA ILE A 8 -17.36 9.80 -9.09
C ILE A 8 -17.79 10.30 -10.48
N VAL A 9 -17.39 11.53 -10.81
CA VAL A 9 -17.64 12.14 -12.13
C VAL A 9 -16.97 11.28 -13.20
N LYS A 10 -17.77 10.75 -14.13
CA LYS A 10 -17.27 9.99 -15.27
C LYS A 10 -16.71 10.95 -16.31
N ASN A 11 -15.51 10.67 -16.83
CA ASN A 11 -14.83 11.47 -17.85
C ASN A 11 -14.82 12.98 -17.57
N PRO A 12 -14.28 13.43 -16.41
CA PRO A 12 -14.32 14.84 -16.01
C PRO A 12 -13.59 15.75 -17.02
N HIS A 13 -12.62 15.23 -17.75
CA HIS A 13 -11.87 15.93 -18.79
C HIS A 13 -12.71 16.30 -20.03
N ALA A 14 -13.83 15.62 -20.26
CA ALA A 14 -14.71 15.85 -21.40
C ALA A 14 -15.88 16.80 -21.06
N LEU A 15 -16.01 17.22 -19.81
CA LEU A 15 -17.09 18.07 -19.31
C LEU A 15 -16.61 19.51 -19.11
N ALA A 16 -17.52 20.47 -19.31
CA ALA A 16 -17.27 21.85 -18.91
C ALA A 16 -17.06 21.94 -17.40
N TYR A 17 -16.12 22.78 -16.96
CA TYR A 17 -15.73 22.88 -15.55
C TYR A 17 -16.93 23.15 -14.62
N LYS A 18 -17.90 23.97 -15.04
CA LYS A 18 -19.13 24.26 -14.28
C LYS A 18 -19.92 23.01 -13.94
N ASN A 19 -20.01 22.06 -14.88
CA ASN A 19 -20.72 20.80 -14.69
C ASN A 19 -19.97 19.89 -13.72
N VAL A 20 -18.64 19.88 -13.79
CA VAL A 20 -17.80 19.11 -12.87
C VAL A 20 -17.94 19.64 -11.44
N VAL A 21 -17.87 20.96 -11.27
CA VAL A 21 -18.02 21.62 -9.97
C VAL A 21 -19.40 21.34 -9.35
N LEU A 22 -20.46 21.42 -10.17
CA LEU A 22 -21.83 21.12 -9.73
C LEU A 22 -21.98 19.64 -9.33
N GLN A 23 -21.46 18.69 -10.13
CA GLN A 23 -21.52 17.27 -9.78
C GLN A 23 -20.68 16.92 -8.54
N LEU A 24 -19.58 17.62 -8.32
CA LEU A 24 -18.74 17.46 -7.14
C LEU A 24 -19.26 18.24 -5.92
N ASN A 25 -20.40 18.95 -6.02
CA ASN A 25 -20.93 19.83 -4.97
C ASN A 25 -19.83 20.69 -4.34
N SER A 26 -19.00 21.32 -5.18
CA SER A 26 -17.91 22.20 -4.76
C SER A 26 -18.24 23.65 -5.14
N ASP A 27 -17.59 24.60 -4.48
CA ASP A 27 -17.56 25.99 -4.91
C ASP A 27 -16.31 26.28 -5.75
N VAL A 28 -16.40 27.23 -6.68
CA VAL A 28 -15.28 27.61 -7.56
C VAL A 28 -14.32 28.58 -6.87
N GLU A 29 -14.84 29.48 -6.05
CA GLU A 29 -14.07 30.54 -5.39
C GLU A 29 -13.59 30.11 -4.00
N PHE A 30 -14.47 29.45 -3.23
CA PHE A 30 -14.23 29.09 -1.84
C PHE A 30 -13.89 27.61 -1.64
N GLY A 31 -14.10 26.78 -2.66
CA GLY A 31 -13.81 25.34 -2.59
C GLY A 31 -14.79 24.55 -1.71
N LEU A 32 -14.27 23.69 -0.86
CA LEU A 32 -15.05 22.83 0.04
C LEU A 32 -14.98 23.31 1.48
N GLU A 33 -16.09 23.18 2.20
CA GLU A 33 -16.12 23.42 3.63
C GLU A 33 -15.38 22.32 4.40
N LYS A 34 -14.84 22.65 5.59
CA LYS A 34 -14.10 21.70 6.43
C LYS A 34 -14.93 20.46 6.81
N THR A 35 -16.23 20.63 7.00
CA THR A 35 -17.20 19.56 7.25
C THR A 35 -17.25 18.57 6.06
N GLN A 36 -17.41 19.10 4.84
CA GLN A 36 -17.42 18.31 3.60
C GLN A 36 -16.08 17.61 3.35
N VAL A 37 -14.95 18.24 3.72
CA VAL A 37 -13.63 17.61 3.62
C VAL A 37 -13.51 16.41 4.58
N ALA A 38 -14.00 16.54 5.82
CA ALA A 38 -14.00 15.45 6.79
C ALA A 38 -14.88 14.28 6.33
N GLU A 39 -16.07 14.56 5.81
CA GLU A 39 -16.99 13.56 5.25
C GLU A 39 -16.38 12.84 4.05
N ARG A 40 -15.76 13.56 3.11
CA ARG A 40 -15.07 12.97 1.95
C ARG A 40 -13.87 12.13 2.36
N ASN A 41 -13.08 12.56 3.34
CA ASN A 41 -11.98 11.75 3.86
C ASN A 41 -12.48 10.47 4.53
N ALA A 42 -13.65 10.49 5.18
CA ALA A 42 -14.25 9.28 5.74
C ALA A 42 -14.75 8.32 4.66
N GLN A 43 -15.25 8.85 3.53
CA GLN A 43 -15.78 8.05 2.42
C GLN A 43 -14.69 7.50 1.47
N PHE A 44 -13.77 8.34 1.03
CA PHE A 44 -12.76 8.00 0.01
C PHE A 44 -11.39 7.64 0.60
N GLY A 45 -11.18 7.92 1.88
CA GLY A 45 -9.87 7.83 2.51
C GLY A 45 -8.96 8.99 2.14
N LYS A 46 -7.72 8.93 2.62
CA LYS A 46 -6.70 9.91 2.27
C LYS A 46 -6.22 9.69 0.85
N ASN A 47 -5.87 10.77 0.15
CA ASN A 47 -5.22 10.71 -1.16
C ASN A 47 -3.74 10.30 -1.01
N GLU A 48 -3.50 9.08 -0.54
CA GLU A 48 -2.17 8.52 -0.33
C GLU A 48 -2.05 7.15 -1.02
N ILE A 49 -0.93 6.93 -1.70
CA ILE A 49 -0.63 5.63 -2.30
C ILE A 49 -0.22 4.69 -1.16
N PRO A 50 -0.88 3.54 -0.99
CA PRO A 50 -0.55 2.63 0.10
C PRO A 50 0.88 2.10 -0.06
N THR A 51 1.76 2.48 0.85
CA THR A 51 3.12 1.95 0.89
C THR A 51 3.10 0.53 1.42
N LYS A 52 3.65 -0.43 0.67
CA LYS A 52 3.88 -1.77 1.20
C LYS A 52 4.82 -1.67 2.41
N LYS A 53 4.46 -2.32 3.52
CA LYS A 53 5.31 -2.38 4.71
C LYS A 53 6.70 -2.90 4.29
N PRO A 54 7.79 -2.23 4.65
CA PRO A 54 9.13 -2.73 4.35
C PRO A 54 9.32 -4.10 4.99
N LYS A 55 10.02 -5.01 4.31
CA LYS A 55 10.39 -6.28 4.92
C LYS A 55 11.27 -6.00 6.14
N THR A 56 10.92 -6.56 7.29
CA THR A 56 11.74 -6.46 8.51
C THR A 56 13.15 -7.02 8.24
N LYS A 57 14.20 -6.36 8.74
CA LYS A 57 15.61 -6.78 8.58
C LYS A 57 15.82 -8.26 8.93
N TRP A 58 15.24 -8.73 10.04
CA TRP A 58 15.26 -10.14 10.46
C TRP A 58 14.65 -11.10 9.44
N ARG A 59 13.53 -10.71 8.81
CA ARG A 59 12.89 -11.53 7.77
C ARG A 59 13.78 -11.65 6.53
N ILE A 60 14.48 -10.57 6.16
CA ILE A 60 15.44 -10.59 5.05
C ILE A 60 16.61 -11.52 5.37
N PHE A 61 17.14 -11.46 6.59
CA PHE A 61 18.23 -12.34 7.05
C PHE A 61 17.85 -13.82 6.97
N ILE A 62 16.68 -14.22 7.52
CA ILE A 62 16.22 -15.62 7.46
C ILE A 62 15.97 -16.06 6.00
N GLN A 63 15.45 -15.17 5.14
CA GLN A 63 15.25 -15.48 3.73
C GLN A 63 16.54 -15.84 2.99
N GLN A 64 17.71 -15.34 3.43
CA GLN A 64 18.98 -15.70 2.80
C GLN A 64 19.32 -17.18 3.01
N PHE A 65 18.97 -17.77 4.17
CA PHE A 65 19.26 -19.18 4.49
C PHE A 65 18.35 -20.19 3.76
N LEU A 66 17.23 -19.73 3.19
CA LEU A 66 16.26 -20.57 2.47
C LEU A 66 16.68 -20.75 1.00
N ASN A 67 17.96 -21.06 0.76
CA ASN A 67 18.52 -21.32 -0.57
C ASN A 67 19.07 -22.75 -0.61
N ALA A 68 18.80 -23.46 -1.72
CA ALA A 68 19.29 -24.82 -1.99
C ALA A 68 20.81 -24.98 -1.75
N ILE A 69 21.62 -23.99 -2.14
CA ILE A 69 23.09 -24.03 -1.93
C ILE A 69 23.43 -24.08 -0.44
N ILE A 70 22.74 -23.30 0.39
CA ILE A 70 23.00 -23.27 1.83
C ILE A 70 22.62 -24.59 2.48
N TYR A 71 21.57 -25.26 2.01
CA TYR A 71 21.24 -26.61 2.47
C TYR A 71 22.30 -27.64 2.11
N ILE A 72 22.88 -27.56 0.91
CA ILE A 72 24.00 -28.43 0.51
C ILE A 72 25.20 -28.18 1.44
N LEU A 73 25.55 -26.91 1.69
CA LEU A 73 26.65 -26.56 2.59
C LEU A 73 26.39 -27.00 4.04
N ALA A 74 25.16 -26.84 4.53
CA ALA A 74 24.78 -27.27 5.87
C ALA A 74 24.86 -28.80 6.02
N ALA A 75 24.42 -29.55 5.00
CA ALA A 75 24.56 -31.00 4.97
C ALA A 75 26.04 -31.42 4.95
N ALA A 76 26.87 -30.79 4.11
CA ALA A 76 28.30 -31.05 4.06
C ALA A 76 29.01 -30.73 5.39
N ALA A 77 28.66 -29.62 6.03
CA ALA A 77 29.19 -29.25 7.35
C ALA A 77 28.76 -30.25 8.43
N MET A 78 27.49 -30.69 8.42
CA MET A 78 26.98 -31.69 9.34
C MET A 78 27.70 -33.03 9.16
N LEU A 79 27.86 -33.48 7.90
CA LEU A 79 28.63 -34.69 7.59
C LEU A 79 30.09 -34.55 8.07
N SER A 80 30.75 -33.43 7.78
CA SER A 80 32.11 -33.17 8.26
C SER A 80 32.23 -33.19 9.78
N PHE A 81 31.21 -32.72 10.50
CA PHE A 81 31.17 -32.79 11.96
C PHE A 81 30.95 -34.21 12.48
N LEU A 82 30.11 -35.01 11.81
CA LEU A 82 29.90 -36.42 12.15
C LEU A 82 31.14 -37.27 11.87
N PHE A 83 31.90 -36.96 10.81
CA PHE A 83 33.14 -37.66 10.46
C PHE A 83 34.35 -37.27 11.33
N LYS A 84 34.22 -36.26 12.19
CA LYS A 84 35.35 -35.77 13.03
C LYS A 84 35.84 -36.74 14.11
N ASP A 85 35.19 -37.89 14.30
CA ASP A 85 35.62 -38.94 15.23
C ASP A 85 36.30 -40.16 14.54
N TRP A 86 36.77 -40.04 13.30
CA TRP A 86 37.48 -41.13 12.59
C TRP A 86 38.69 -40.66 11.75
N LEU A 87 39.46 -39.70 12.29
CA LEU A 87 40.83 -39.42 11.83
C LEU A 87 41.78 -39.23 13.03
#